data_AF-A0A6J7SR33-F1
#
_entry.id   AF-A0A6J7SR33-F1
#
_cell.length_a   1.000
_cell.length_b   1.000
_cell.length_c   1.000
_cell.angle_alpha   90.00
_cell.angle_beta   90.00
_cell.angle_gamma   90.00
#
_symmetry.space_group_name_H-M   'P 1'
#
loop_
_entity.id
_entity.type
_entity.pdbx_description
1 polymer ?
#
loop_
_entity_poly.entity_id
_entity_poly.type
_entity_poly.pdbx_seq_one_letter_code
_entity_poly.pdbx_strand_id
1 'polypeptide(L)'
;MKAVASPEDGDVPLPLESCGSGNYYYRIQDSVTERSFYFDKGYTRVDSRSEALFDPIRVKAYRAIRDHVASTKIIPPVDFHVSSDFPVVQLAPLKAQLLYTVPYWADFFPSQTRVQATFLTEKSSALIDANDISRPDDAQWVMDTYLDPTKIGDLNCGWRYGISGSHILPTGTNKGQIGFWIISPTANAGKYWDPTYLTHEFTHGVQDLIWFANDINVLENGAPYFLIEGAGQLFGAALSLPNLGWYQDDLYQQINENYLGGALLDRKLPTSTIDILSMIKSAEKNDGEAGTMWAYTVGSQVWEWVIANYGFDAYWDIVKGISRTQNYDATVLKVIGKSKEDLYLEAAPYILKSFQEALSNR
;
A
#
# COMPACT_ATOMS: atom_id res chain seq x y z
N MET A 1 -25.27 -2.56 30.94
CA MET A 1 -24.34 -2.64 29.78
C MET A 1 -24.09 -4.11 29.52
N LYS A 2 -24.45 -4.63 28.33
CA LYS A 2 -24.00 -5.98 27.94
C LYS A 2 -22.48 -5.91 27.76
N ALA A 3 -21.74 -6.85 28.33
CA ALA A 3 -20.32 -6.98 28.07
C ALA A 3 -20.15 -7.19 26.55
N VAL A 4 -19.45 -6.27 25.90
CA VAL A 4 -19.01 -6.46 24.51
C VAL A 4 -17.96 -7.58 24.55
N ALA A 5 -18.14 -8.62 23.73
CA ALA A 5 -17.15 -9.69 23.61
C ALA A 5 -15.79 -9.08 23.22
N SER A 6 -14.69 -9.71 23.65
CA SER A 6 -13.36 -9.25 23.21
C SER A 6 -13.20 -9.57 21.72
N PRO A 7 -12.60 -8.68 20.92
CA PRO A 7 -12.34 -8.93 19.51
C PRO A 7 -11.48 -10.19 19.29
N GLU A 8 -11.78 -10.93 18.23
CA GLU A 8 -11.10 -12.15 17.80
C GLU A 8 -10.38 -11.94 16.46
N ASP A 9 -9.46 -12.84 16.10
CA ASP A 9 -8.73 -12.75 14.82
C ASP A 9 -9.70 -12.78 13.63
N GLY A 10 -9.65 -11.73 12.80
CA GLY A 10 -10.53 -11.55 11.65
C GLY A 10 -11.71 -10.61 11.89
N ASP A 11 -11.93 -10.16 13.13
CA ASP A 11 -12.87 -9.08 13.41
C ASP A 11 -12.40 -7.78 12.77
N VAL A 12 -13.33 -6.98 12.25
CA VAL A 12 -13.03 -5.61 11.81
C VAL A 12 -12.67 -4.77 13.06
N PRO A 13 -11.64 -3.91 12.99
CA PRO A 13 -11.27 -3.07 14.14
C PRO A 13 -12.44 -2.19 14.57
N LEU A 14 -12.56 -2.00 15.89
CA LEU A 14 -13.67 -1.22 16.46
C LEU A 14 -13.66 0.21 15.91
N PRO A 15 -14.81 0.72 15.44
CA PRO A 15 -14.92 2.10 14.99
C PRO A 15 -14.43 3.03 16.09
N LEU A 16 -13.53 3.95 15.73
CA LEU A 16 -13.18 5.03 16.65
C LEU A 16 -14.35 6.01 16.68
N GLU A 17 -14.76 6.39 17.90
CA GLU A 17 -15.85 7.34 18.10
C GLU A 17 -15.53 8.64 17.35
N SER A 18 -16.45 9.11 16.50
CA SER A 18 -16.30 10.24 15.56
C SER A 18 -15.42 10.05 14.31
N CYS A 19 -14.82 8.87 14.08
CA CYS A 19 -13.89 8.64 12.95
C CYS A 19 -14.42 7.70 11.85
N GLY A 20 -15.59 7.08 12.05
CA GLY A 20 -16.28 6.26 11.02
C GLY A 20 -15.71 4.86 10.78
N SER A 21 -14.39 4.69 10.70
CA SER A 21 -13.70 3.39 10.61
C SER A 21 -12.77 3.15 11.80
N GLY A 22 -12.63 1.88 12.18
CA GLY A 22 -11.64 1.45 13.17
C GLY A 22 -10.31 1.19 12.48
N ASN A 23 -9.22 1.24 13.25
CA ASN A 23 -7.91 0.77 12.81
C ASN A 23 -7.35 -0.25 13.78
N TYR A 24 -6.58 -1.20 13.25
CA TYR A 24 -5.70 -1.99 14.09
C TYR A 24 -4.55 -1.12 14.58
N TYR A 25 -4.08 -1.41 15.79
CA TYR A 25 -2.92 -0.75 16.38
C TYR A 25 -1.70 -1.63 16.20
N TYR A 26 -0.62 -1.02 15.71
CA TYR A 26 0.62 -1.73 15.48
C TYR A 26 1.74 -1.16 16.33
N ARG A 27 2.70 -2.02 16.69
CA ARG A 27 3.98 -1.60 17.26
C ARG A 27 5.06 -2.60 16.88
N ILE A 28 6.31 -2.18 16.97
CA ILE A 28 7.45 -3.11 16.91
C ILE A 28 8.00 -3.28 18.33
N GLN A 29 8.00 -4.52 18.82
CA GLN A 29 8.61 -4.90 20.09
C GLN A 29 9.60 -6.05 19.83
N ASP A 30 10.85 -5.89 20.28
CA ASP A 30 11.94 -6.87 20.06
C ASP A 30 12.13 -7.24 18.58
N SER A 31 12.05 -6.24 17.70
CA SER A 31 12.11 -6.41 16.23
C SER A 31 10.97 -7.25 15.62
N VAL A 32 9.89 -7.48 16.36
CA VAL A 32 8.69 -8.17 15.87
C VAL A 32 7.51 -7.22 15.84
N THR A 33 6.77 -7.20 14.72
CA THR A 33 5.51 -6.46 14.61
C THR A 33 4.43 -7.14 15.44
N GLU A 34 3.77 -6.36 16.28
CA GLU A 34 2.62 -6.76 17.08
C GLU A 34 1.39 -5.96 16.67
N ARG A 35 0.22 -6.59 16.71
CA ARG A 35 -1.09 -5.98 16.39
C ARG A 35 -2.04 -6.06 17.58
N SER A 36 -2.88 -5.06 17.76
CA SER A 36 -4.00 -5.06 18.70
C SER A 36 -5.25 -4.39 18.14
N PHE A 37 -6.40 -4.73 18.70
CA PHE A 37 -7.67 -4.02 18.53
C PHE A 37 -7.82 -2.81 19.47
N TYR A 38 -6.93 -2.69 20.45
CA TYR A 38 -6.92 -1.62 21.45
C TYR A 38 -5.55 -0.93 21.46
N PHE A 39 -5.53 0.37 21.71
CA PHE A 39 -4.30 1.14 21.64
C PHE A 39 -3.27 0.75 22.72
N ASP A 40 -3.71 0.33 23.90
CA ASP A 40 -2.87 0.19 25.10
C ASP A 40 -2.65 -1.24 25.61
N LYS A 41 -3.34 -2.23 25.04
CA LYS A 41 -3.33 -3.61 25.55
C LYS A 41 -3.66 -4.61 24.46
N GLY A 42 -3.49 -5.90 24.74
CA GLY A 42 -3.95 -6.98 23.85
C GLY A 42 -3.10 -7.18 22.59
N TYR A 43 -1.88 -6.66 22.57
CA TYR A 43 -0.95 -6.86 21.46
C TYR A 43 -0.56 -8.33 21.33
N THR A 44 -0.69 -8.85 20.10
CA THR A 44 -0.32 -10.21 19.71
C THR A 44 0.68 -10.18 18.56
N ARG A 45 1.54 -11.21 18.49
CA ARG A 45 2.46 -11.48 17.37
C ARG A 45 1.91 -12.52 16.41
N VAL A 46 0.84 -13.21 16.81
CA VAL A 46 0.31 -14.39 16.13
C VAL A 46 -1.10 -14.11 15.61
N ASP A 47 -1.43 -14.80 14.52
CA ASP A 47 -2.79 -14.96 14.03
C ASP A 47 -3.17 -16.43 14.23
N SER A 48 -4.28 -16.67 14.92
CA SER A 48 -4.75 -18.01 15.29
C SER A 48 -5.50 -18.73 14.16
N ARG A 49 -5.86 -18.03 13.07
CA ARG A 49 -6.60 -18.62 11.96
C ARG A 49 -5.71 -19.58 11.19
N SER A 50 -6.22 -20.79 10.98
CA SER A 50 -5.53 -21.78 10.16
C SER A 50 -5.49 -21.36 8.70
N GLU A 51 -4.42 -21.72 7.99
CA GLU A 51 -4.24 -21.41 6.56
C GLU A 51 -5.42 -21.83 5.68
N ALA A 52 -6.10 -22.92 6.03
CA ALA A 52 -7.25 -23.45 5.29
C ALA A 52 -8.47 -22.52 5.28
N LEU A 53 -8.48 -21.46 6.10
CA LEU A 53 -9.53 -20.44 6.12
C LEU A 53 -9.32 -19.34 5.07
N PHE A 54 -8.17 -19.32 4.40
CA PHE A 54 -7.83 -18.30 3.40
C PHE A 54 -7.94 -18.87 1.99
N ASP A 55 -8.25 -18.00 1.03
CA ASP A 55 -8.28 -18.40 -0.37
C ASP A 55 -6.87 -18.90 -0.83
N PRO A 56 -6.77 -20.02 -1.56
CA PRO A 56 -5.49 -20.52 -2.04
C PRO A 56 -4.69 -19.53 -2.91
N ILE A 57 -5.35 -18.65 -3.67
CA ILE A 57 -4.70 -17.56 -4.42
C ILE A 57 -3.99 -16.62 -3.44
N ARG A 58 -4.69 -16.18 -2.40
CA ARG A 58 -4.16 -15.30 -1.36
C ARG A 58 -2.97 -15.91 -0.64
N VAL A 59 -3.10 -17.16 -0.20
CA VAL A 59 -2.02 -17.92 0.46
C VAL A 59 -0.78 -17.98 -0.44
N LYS A 60 -0.97 -18.32 -1.72
CA LYS A 60 0.13 -18.50 -2.66
C LYS A 60 0.81 -17.17 -3.00
N ALA A 61 0.04 -16.10 -3.20
CA ALA A 61 0.58 -14.78 -3.46
C ALA A 61 1.37 -14.23 -2.26
N TYR A 62 0.77 -14.28 -1.07
CA TYR A 62 1.41 -13.80 0.16
C TYR A 62 2.76 -14.48 0.40
N ARG A 63 2.81 -15.82 0.26
CA ARG A 63 4.07 -16.58 0.34
C ARG A 63 5.05 -16.21 -0.75
N ALA A 64 4.61 -16.14 -2.01
CA ALA A 64 5.50 -15.79 -3.11
C ALA A 64 6.18 -14.43 -2.93
N ILE A 65 5.47 -13.45 -2.34
CA ILE A 65 6.03 -12.17 -1.95
C ILE A 65 6.97 -12.33 -0.75
N ARG A 66 6.48 -12.91 0.36
CA ARG A 66 7.24 -13.00 1.62
C ARG A 66 8.51 -13.84 1.53
N ASP A 67 8.50 -14.86 0.69
CA ASP A 67 9.61 -15.81 0.49
C ASP A 67 10.61 -15.31 -0.56
N HIS A 68 10.38 -14.16 -1.20
CA HIS A 68 11.36 -13.56 -2.09
C HIS A 68 12.65 -13.21 -1.33
N VAL A 69 13.77 -13.58 -1.94
CA VAL A 69 15.10 -13.28 -1.42
C VAL A 69 15.93 -12.67 -2.53
N ALA A 70 16.38 -11.43 -2.32
CA ALA A 70 17.28 -10.78 -3.26
C ALA A 70 18.60 -11.58 -3.40
N SER A 71 18.99 -11.78 -4.65
CA SER A 71 20.21 -12.48 -5.05
C SER A 71 21.47 -11.68 -4.69
N THR A 72 21.42 -10.36 -4.79
CA THR A 72 22.49 -9.46 -4.36
C THR A 72 22.39 -9.13 -2.88
N LYS A 73 23.55 -8.84 -2.27
CA LYS A 73 23.67 -8.30 -0.90
C LYS A 73 24.20 -6.87 -0.89
N ILE A 74 24.29 -6.24 -2.07
CA ILE A 74 24.67 -4.83 -2.19
C ILE A 74 23.44 -4.01 -1.82
N ILE A 75 23.46 -3.42 -0.63
CA ILE A 75 22.36 -2.62 -0.09
C ILE A 75 22.73 -1.14 -0.27
N PRO A 76 21.87 -0.33 -0.90
CA PRO A 76 22.11 1.10 -1.04
C PRO A 76 22.09 1.79 0.33
N PRO A 77 22.83 2.90 0.50
CA PRO A 77 22.73 3.70 1.71
C PRO A 77 21.35 4.33 1.82
N VAL A 78 20.89 4.49 3.06
CA VAL A 78 19.66 5.19 3.42
C VAL A 78 20.02 6.51 4.08
N ASP A 79 19.58 7.61 3.48
CA ASP A 79 19.69 8.96 4.01
C ASP A 79 18.38 9.31 4.73
N PHE A 80 18.47 9.60 6.02
CA PHE A 80 17.33 9.91 6.86
C PHE A 80 17.19 11.41 7.05
N HIS A 81 16.06 11.97 6.60
CA HIS A 81 15.69 13.36 6.82
C HIS A 81 14.50 13.39 7.77
N VAL A 82 14.71 13.80 9.02
CA VAL A 82 13.68 13.71 10.06
C VAL A 82 13.42 15.08 10.66
N SER A 83 12.17 15.54 10.65
CA SER A 83 11.81 16.78 11.32
C SER A 83 11.96 16.63 12.85
N SER A 84 12.32 17.72 13.53
CA SER A 84 12.58 17.69 14.98
C SER A 84 11.36 17.32 15.83
N ASP A 85 10.16 17.43 15.25
CA ASP A 85 8.87 17.20 15.89
C ASP A 85 8.19 15.90 15.45
N PHE A 86 8.84 15.08 14.61
CA PHE A 86 8.31 13.79 14.21
C PHE A 86 8.15 12.84 15.43
N PRO A 87 7.02 12.12 15.59
CA PRO A 87 6.81 11.26 16.75
C PRO A 87 7.85 10.13 16.86
N VAL A 88 8.66 10.16 17.93
CA VAL A 88 9.70 9.15 18.18
C VAL A 88 9.14 7.73 18.26
N VAL A 89 7.91 7.58 18.76
CA VAL A 89 7.19 6.31 18.88
C VAL A 89 6.89 5.66 17.53
N GLN A 90 6.73 6.45 16.46
CA GLN A 90 6.55 5.96 15.09
C GLN A 90 7.89 5.87 14.35
N LEU A 91 8.83 6.78 14.63
CA LEU A 91 10.11 6.82 13.92
C LEU A 91 10.93 5.53 14.05
N ALA A 92 11.03 5.00 15.28
CA ALA A 92 11.79 3.78 15.55
C ALA A 92 11.26 2.57 14.76
N PRO A 93 9.95 2.24 14.80
CA PRO A 93 9.41 1.15 14.00
C PRO A 93 9.56 1.38 12.48
N LEU A 94 9.33 2.60 11.98
CA LEU A 94 9.48 2.91 10.55
C LEU A 94 10.93 2.74 10.06
N LYS A 95 11.92 3.17 10.85
CA LYS A 95 13.34 2.91 10.54
C LYS A 95 13.66 1.43 10.52
N ALA A 96 13.14 0.67 11.49
CA ALA A 96 13.35 -0.77 11.56
C ALA A 96 12.72 -1.51 10.37
N GLN A 97 11.52 -1.10 9.96
CA GLN A 97 10.86 -1.62 8.77
C GLN A 97 11.68 -1.35 7.50
N LEU A 98 12.23 -0.14 7.34
CA LEU A 98 13.07 0.19 6.19
C LEU A 98 14.34 -0.66 6.10
N LEU A 99 14.93 -1.03 7.25
CA LEU A 99 16.07 -1.95 7.31
C LEU A 99 15.74 -3.37 6.79
N TYR A 100 14.46 -3.76 6.80
CA TYR A 100 13.98 -4.98 6.15
C TYR A 100 13.63 -4.75 4.66
N THR A 101 12.94 -3.65 4.37
CA THR A 101 12.43 -3.35 3.01
C THR A 101 13.56 -3.10 2.00
N VAL A 102 14.62 -2.38 2.37
CA VAL A 102 15.70 -2.08 1.41
C VAL A 102 16.42 -3.36 0.96
N PRO A 103 16.88 -4.26 1.86
CA PRO A 103 17.48 -5.52 1.42
C PRO A 103 16.57 -6.43 0.61
N TYR A 104 15.27 -6.40 0.89
CA TYR A 104 14.29 -7.20 0.14
C TYR A 104 14.29 -6.85 -1.35
N TRP A 105 14.44 -5.56 -1.69
CA TRP A 105 14.41 -5.06 -3.07
C TRP A 105 15.79 -4.96 -3.73
N ALA A 106 16.84 -5.53 -3.14
CA ALA A 106 18.22 -5.23 -3.54
C ALA A 106 18.54 -5.55 -5.02
N ASP A 107 17.88 -6.55 -5.62
CA ASP A 107 18.07 -6.92 -7.02
C ASP A 107 17.60 -5.85 -8.02
N PHE A 108 16.77 -4.90 -7.58
CA PHE A 108 16.19 -3.88 -8.42
C PHE A 108 16.97 -2.57 -8.42
N PHE A 109 18.03 -2.45 -7.63
CA PHE A 109 18.78 -1.20 -7.47
C PHE A 109 19.97 -1.11 -8.44
N PRO A 110 20.01 -0.08 -9.30
CA PRO A 110 21.24 0.30 -10.00
C PRO A 110 22.43 0.57 -9.05
N SER A 111 23.66 0.43 -9.57
CA SER A 111 24.92 0.46 -8.78
C SER A 111 25.26 1.77 -8.02
N GLN A 112 24.37 2.76 -7.99
CA GLN A 112 24.55 4.04 -7.28
C GLN A 112 23.27 4.54 -6.61
N THR A 113 22.22 3.73 -6.55
CA THR A 113 20.96 4.11 -5.91
C THR A 113 21.20 4.50 -4.46
N ARG A 114 20.51 5.55 -4.03
CA ARG A 114 20.38 5.95 -2.63
C ARG A 114 18.89 5.98 -2.29
N VAL A 115 18.58 5.79 -1.02
CA VAL A 115 17.22 5.92 -0.50
C VAL A 115 17.13 7.19 0.33
N GLN A 116 16.28 8.13 -0.09
CA GLN A 116 15.94 9.36 0.63
C GLN A 116 14.65 9.12 1.45
N ALA A 117 14.81 8.78 2.73
CA ALA A 117 13.70 8.51 3.63
C ALA A 117 13.38 9.75 4.47
N THR A 118 12.27 10.41 4.17
CA THR A 118 11.93 11.70 4.76
C THR A 118 10.72 11.57 5.70
N PHE A 119 10.89 11.91 6.97
CA PHE A 119 9.90 11.79 8.03
C PHE A 119 9.53 13.18 8.56
N LEU A 120 8.29 13.59 8.32
CA LEU A 120 7.85 14.97 8.52
C LEU A 120 6.54 15.03 9.30
N THR A 121 6.24 16.22 9.79
CA THR A 121 4.91 16.61 10.25
C THR A 121 4.40 17.74 9.36
N GLU A 122 3.11 18.06 9.48
CA GLU A 122 2.50 19.21 8.82
C GLU A 122 3.13 20.56 9.20
N LYS A 123 3.94 20.61 10.27
CA LYS A 123 4.64 21.82 10.73
C LYS A 123 6.00 22.03 10.06
N SER A 124 6.47 21.04 9.31
CA SER A 124 7.83 20.99 8.78
C SER A 124 7.85 21.01 7.24
N SER A 125 6.87 21.66 6.61
CA SER A 125 6.77 21.78 5.14
C SER A 125 7.99 22.43 4.49
N ALA A 126 8.74 23.24 5.23
CA ALA A 126 10.01 23.83 4.76
C ALA A 126 11.09 22.79 4.42
N LEU A 127 10.93 21.52 4.82
CA LEU A 127 11.82 20.42 4.45
C LEU A 127 11.47 19.79 3.09
N ILE A 128 10.39 20.24 2.43
CA ILE A 128 10.04 19.88 1.05
C ILE A 128 10.79 20.85 0.11
N ASP A 129 11.89 20.41 -0.49
CA ASP A 129 12.63 21.20 -1.48
C ASP A 129 12.22 20.84 -2.90
N ALA A 130 11.49 21.75 -3.56
CA ALA A 130 11.02 21.62 -4.94
C ALA A 130 12.15 21.44 -5.98
N ASN A 131 13.39 21.77 -5.66
CA ASN A 131 14.51 21.66 -6.61
C ASN A 131 15.05 20.23 -6.74
N ASP A 132 14.77 19.36 -5.78
CA ASP A 132 15.28 17.99 -5.72
C ASP A 132 14.22 16.93 -6.07
N ILE A 133 12.96 17.35 -6.28
CA ILE A 133 11.79 16.47 -6.39
C ILE A 133 10.85 16.98 -7.49
N SER A 134 10.17 16.08 -8.21
CA SER A 134 9.31 16.52 -9.33
C SER A 134 7.92 16.99 -8.92
N ARG A 135 7.44 16.63 -7.72
CA ARG A 135 6.07 16.87 -7.23
C ARG A 135 6.02 17.24 -5.74
N PRO A 136 6.53 18.43 -5.36
CA PRO A 136 6.43 18.92 -3.98
C PRO A 136 4.98 19.16 -3.52
N ASP A 137 4.08 19.41 -4.47
CA ASP A 137 2.67 19.69 -4.26
C ASP A 137 1.89 18.49 -3.71
N ASP A 138 2.27 17.26 -4.05
CA ASP A 138 1.64 16.04 -3.52
C ASP A 138 1.80 15.97 -1.99
N ALA A 139 3.01 16.20 -1.47
CA ALA A 139 3.24 16.29 -0.03
C ALA A 139 2.58 17.50 0.61
N GLN A 140 2.63 18.66 -0.07
CA GLN A 140 2.02 19.87 0.46
C GLN A 140 0.50 19.71 0.62
N TRP A 141 -0.18 19.04 -0.32
CA TRP A 141 -1.60 18.74 -0.22
C TRP A 141 -1.95 17.88 1.00
N VAL A 142 -1.12 16.89 1.33
CA VAL A 142 -1.29 16.07 2.54
C VAL A 142 -1.14 16.94 3.79
N MET A 143 -0.11 17.79 3.84
CA MET A 143 0.13 18.68 4.98
C MET A 143 -0.99 19.70 5.15
N ASP A 144 -1.44 20.31 4.05
CA ASP A 144 -2.55 21.27 4.06
C ASP A 144 -3.84 20.60 4.56
N THR A 145 -4.08 19.35 4.14
CA THR A 145 -5.19 18.54 4.66
C THR A 145 -5.08 18.32 6.17
N TYR A 146 -3.87 18.09 6.69
CA TYR A 146 -3.62 17.97 8.13
C TYR A 146 -3.75 19.28 8.91
N LEU A 147 -3.69 20.42 8.23
CA LEU A 147 -3.89 21.74 8.83
C LEU A 147 -5.33 22.24 8.68
N ASP A 148 -6.17 21.57 7.87
CA ASP A 148 -7.54 22.02 7.59
C ASP A 148 -8.45 21.85 8.83
N PRO A 149 -8.93 22.95 9.43
CA PRO A 149 -9.78 22.89 10.60
C PRO A 149 -11.13 22.20 10.34
N THR A 150 -11.58 22.17 9.08
CA THR A 150 -12.82 21.48 8.68
C THR A 150 -12.68 19.95 8.69
N LYS A 151 -11.43 19.45 8.77
CA LYS A 151 -11.09 18.04 8.88
C LYS A 151 -10.72 17.61 10.30
N ILE A 152 -10.82 18.48 11.31
CA ILE A 152 -10.32 18.23 12.68
C ILE A 152 -10.80 16.91 13.31
N GLY A 153 -12.05 16.49 13.09
CA GLY A 153 -12.56 15.22 13.61
C GLY A 153 -11.74 14.04 13.09
N ASP A 154 -11.57 14.00 11.77
CA ASP A 154 -10.77 13.01 11.05
C ASP A 154 -9.27 13.08 11.39
N LEU A 155 -8.74 14.29 11.59
CA LEU A 155 -7.33 14.52 11.91
C LEU A 155 -6.94 14.12 13.33
N ASN A 156 -7.86 14.29 14.30
CA ASN A 156 -7.68 13.81 15.68
C ASN A 156 -7.64 12.28 15.76
N CYS A 157 -8.26 11.62 14.79
CA CYS A 157 -8.23 10.17 14.59
C CYS A 157 -7.05 9.71 13.74
N GLY A 158 -6.21 10.64 13.27
CA GLY A 158 -5.13 10.38 12.35
C GLY A 158 -5.65 9.98 10.97
N TRP A 159 -6.32 10.88 10.25
CA TRP A 159 -6.88 10.67 8.90
C TRP A 159 -6.12 9.62 8.08
N ARG A 160 -6.88 8.62 7.61
CA ARG A 160 -6.41 7.43 6.89
C ARG A 160 -5.19 6.82 7.56
N TYR A 161 -5.43 6.20 8.72
CA TYR A 161 -4.49 5.29 9.36
C TYR A 161 -3.36 5.89 10.19
N GLY A 162 -3.32 7.20 10.40
CA GLY A 162 -2.46 7.84 11.43
C GLY A 162 -1.07 8.26 10.96
N ILE A 163 -0.72 7.89 9.73
CA ILE A 163 0.34 8.47 8.93
C ILE A 163 -0.14 8.52 7.48
N SER A 164 0.51 9.33 6.64
CA SER A 164 0.32 9.28 5.20
C SER A 164 1.67 9.25 4.49
N GLY A 165 1.67 8.65 3.32
CA GLY A 165 2.83 8.50 2.46
C GLY A 165 2.69 9.32 1.18
N SER A 166 3.82 9.67 0.59
CA SER A 166 3.88 10.06 -0.81
C SER A 166 5.27 9.75 -1.34
N HIS A 167 5.35 8.95 -2.40
CA HIS A 167 6.59 8.69 -3.10
C HIS A 167 7.09 9.96 -3.77
N ILE A 168 8.41 10.07 -3.85
CA ILE A 168 9.10 11.17 -4.46
C ILE A 168 9.72 10.66 -5.74
N LEU A 169 9.65 11.46 -6.78
CA LEU A 169 10.42 11.28 -8.00
C LEU A 169 11.58 12.27 -7.98
N PRO A 170 12.79 11.86 -7.57
CA PRO A 170 13.88 12.80 -7.45
C PRO A 170 14.30 13.32 -8.82
N THR A 171 14.55 14.62 -8.91
CA THR A 171 15.03 15.27 -10.13
C THR A 171 16.44 15.81 -9.93
N GLY A 172 17.01 16.47 -10.95
CA GLY A 172 18.32 17.10 -10.85
C GLY A 172 19.42 16.13 -10.44
N THR A 173 20.20 16.49 -9.42
CA THR A 173 21.34 15.69 -8.94
C THR A 173 20.93 14.41 -8.22
N ASN A 174 19.67 14.31 -7.77
CA ASN A 174 19.13 13.14 -7.10
C ASN A 174 18.40 12.18 -8.06
N LYS A 175 18.31 12.48 -9.36
CA LYS A 175 17.67 11.61 -10.37
C LYS A 175 18.22 10.18 -10.29
N GLY A 176 17.32 9.18 -10.24
CA GLY A 176 17.68 7.76 -10.13
C GLY A 176 17.88 7.26 -8.69
N GLN A 177 17.44 8.03 -7.70
CA GLN A 177 17.31 7.60 -6.31
C GLN A 177 15.85 7.20 -6.00
N ILE A 178 15.66 6.49 -4.90
CA ILE A 178 14.33 6.24 -4.31
C ILE A 178 14.09 7.34 -3.29
N GLY A 179 12.96 8.04 -3.36
CA GLY A 179 12.55 8.96 -2.30
C GLY A 179 11.10 8.73 -1.90
N PHE A 180 10.79 8.99 -0.64
CA PHE A 180 9.41 9.05 -0.16
C PHE A 180 9.32 9.93 1.10
N TRP A 181 8.13 10.45 1.33
CA TRP A 181 7.73 11.10 2.56
C TRP A 181 6.84 10.20 3.38
N ILE A 182 7.06 10.19 4.69
CA ILE A 182 6.08 9.75 5.69
C ILE A 182 5.72 10.95 6.53
N ILE A 183 4.45 11.33 6.50
CA ILE A 183 3.91 12.52 7.14
C ILE A 183 3.01 12.06 8.29
N SER A 184 3.32 12.48 9.51
CA SER A 184 2.49 12.21 10.69
C SER A 184 1.82 13.49 11.17
N PRO A 185 0.48 13.49 11.40
CA PRO A 185 -0.21 14.65 11.95
C PRO A 185 0.17 14.84 13.43
N THR A 186 0.60 16.04 13.82
CA THR A 186 0.97 16.28 15.23
C THR A 186 -0.22 16.19 16.19
N ALA A 187 -1.45 16.41 15.69
CA ALA A 187 -2.69 16.31 16.47
C ALA A 187 -2.91 14.91 17.10
N ASN A 188 -2.45 13.86 16.43
CA ASN A 188 -2.57 12.46 16.88
C ASN A 188 -1.49 12.10 17.92
N ALA A 189 -0.36 12.82 17.97
CA ALA A 189 0.79 12.52 18.83
C ALA A 189 1.35 11.09 18.65
N GLY A 190 1.19 10.53 17.44
CA GLY A 190 1.68 9.21 17.07
C GLY A 190 0.93 8.02 17.67
N LYS A 191 -0.33 8.20 18.12
CA LYS A 191 -1.14 7.13 18.73
C LYS A 191 -1.68 6.13 17.72
N TYR A 192 -2.02 6.61 16.52
CA TYR A 192 -2.47 5.78 15.40
C TYR A 192 -1.39 5.79 14.31
N TRP A 193 -1.12 4.63 13.71
CA TRP A 193 -0.32 4.51 12.49
C TRP A 193 -0.57 3.13 11.86
N ASP A 194 -0.56 3.08 10.53
CA ASP A 194 -0.57 1.83 9.77
C ASP A 194 0.83 1.56 9.21
N PRO A 195 1.40 0.38 9.46
CA PRO A 195 2.70 0.02 8.95
C PRO A 195 2.76 -0.11 7.43
N THR A 196 1.66 -0.23 6.69
CA THR A 196 1.71 -0.49 5.24
C THR A 196 2.27 0.66 4.41
N TYR A 197 2.10 1.91 4.84
CA TYR A 197 2.41 3.11 4.04
C TYR A 197 3.87 3.21 3.61
N LEU A 198 4.84 2.99 4.51
CA LEU A 198 6.24 3.14 4.14
C LEU A 198 6.64 2.14 3.04
N THR A 199 6.21 0.90 3.17
CA THR A 199 6.45 -0.12 2.15
C THR A 199 5.68 0.13 0.86
N HIS A 200 4.48 0.72 0.95
CA HIS A 200 3.69 1.17 -0.21
C HIS A 200 4.49 2.20 -1.01
N GLU A 201 4.91 3.29 -0.38
CA GLU A 201 5.68 4.35 -1.07
C GLU A 201 7.05 3.87 -1.53
N PHE A 202 7.70 2.97 -0.77
CA PHE A 202 8.95 2.38 -1.21
C PHE A 202 8.78 1.55 -2.48
N THR A 203 7.65 0.84 -2.61
CA THR A 203 7.33 0.05 -3.81
C THR A 203 7.25 0.94 -5.05
N HIS A 204 6.65 2.13 -4.93
CA HIS A 204 6.66 3.12 -6.01
C HIS A 204 8.09 3.53 -6.38
N GLY A 205 8.94 3.83 -5.40
CA GLY A 205 10.34 4.12 -5.68
C GLY A 205 11.07 3.02 -6.47
N VAL A 206 10.75 1.73 -6.22
CA VAL A 206 11.30 0.61 -7.01
C VAL A 206 10.73 0.60 -8.44
N GLN A 207 9.42 0.81 -8.62
CA GLN A 207 8.79 0.95 -9.93
C GLN A 207 9.44 2.09 -10.73
N ASP A 208 9.66 3.22 -10.07
CA ASP A 208 10.23 4.42 -10.65
C ASP A 208 11.67 4.21 -11.11
N LEU A 209 12.52 3.56 -10.32
CA LEU A 209 13.88 3.22 -10.76
C LEU A 209 13.89 2.48 -12.10
N ILE A 210 12.93 1.58 -12.31
CA ILE A 210 12.79 0.82 -13.55
C ILE A 210 12.37 1.76 -14.70
N TRP A 211 11.45 2.68 -14.47
CA TRP A 211 10.89 3.55 -15.51
C TRP A 211 11.76 4.77 -15.84
N PHE A 212 12.35 5.41 -14.83
CA PHE A 212 13.30 6.52 -15.01
C PHE A 212 14.56 6.11 -15.74
N ALA A 213 15.05 4.89 -15.51
CA ALA A 213 16.18 4.35 -16.27
C ALA A 213 15.90 4.28 -17.78
N ASN A 214 14.63 4.34 -18.18
CA ASN A 214 14.19 4.29 -19.57
C ASN A 214 13.61 5.63 -20.10
N ASP A 215 13.55 6.69 -19.27
CA ASP A 215 13.02 8.02 -19.61
C ASP A 215 11.56 8.00 -20.12
N ILE A 216 10.70 7.23 -19.45
CA ILE A 216 9.31 7.01 -19.87
C ILE A 216 8.33 7.59 -18.85
N ASN A 217 7.37 8.38 -19.33
CA ASN A 217 6.18 8.72 -18.56
C ASN A 217 5.16 7.58 -18.65
N VAL A 218 5.16 6.66 -17.71
CA VAL A 218 4.41 5.40 -17.85
C VAL A 218 2.89 5.58 -17.89
N LEU A 219 2.35 6.59 -17.23
CA LEU A 219 0.91 6.88 -17.27
C LEU A 219 0.47 7.38 -18.65
N GLU A 220 1.29 8.23 -19.28
CA GLU A 220 1.06 8.66 -20.67
C GLU A 220 1.34 7.53 -21.67
N ASN A 221 2.19 6.57 -21.31
CA ASN A 221 2.64 5.47 -22.16
C ASN A 221 1.94 4.13 -21.83
N GLY A 222 0.72 4.21 -21.30
CA GLY A 222 -0.23 3.09 -21.27
C GLY A 222 -0.12 2.15 -20.08
N ALA A 223 0.63 2.48 -19.02
CA ALA A 223 0.54 1.75 -17.76
C ALA A 223 -0.85 1.96 -17.12
N PRO A 224 -1.56 0.89 -16.73
CA PRO A 224 -2.81 1.05 -16.00
C PRO A 224 -2.52 1.65 -14.63
N TYR A 225 -3.38 2.54 -14.15
CA TYR A 225 -3.16 3.20 -12.85
C TYR A 225 -3.07 2.18 -11.69
N PHE A 226 -3.83 1.08 -11.78
CA PHE A 226 -3.74 -0.01 -10.81
C PHE A 226 -2.42 -0.79 -10.83
N LEU A 227 -1.59 -0.72 -11.89
CA LEU A 227 -0.22 -1.27 -11.87
C LEU A 227 0.64 -0.61 -10.81
N ILE A 228 0.42 0.69 -10.62
CA ILE A 228 1.17 1.53 -9.70
C ILE A 228 0.57 1.37 -8.31
N GLU A 229 -0.64 1.88 -8.09
CA GLU A 229 -1.26 1.98 -6.76
C GLU A 229 -1.68 0.63 -6.18
N GLY A 230 -2.25 -0.25 -7.01
CA GLY A 230 -2.67 -1.57 -6.57
C GLY A 230 -1.49 -2.43 -6.11
N ALA A 231 -0.35 -2.30 -6.79
CA ALA A 231 0.85 -2.99 -6.39
C ALA A 231 1.51 -2.37 -5.17
N GLY A 232 1.53 -1.04 -5.08
CA GLY A 232 1.92 -0.33 -3.86
C GLY A 232 1.18 -0.90 -2.66
N GLN A 233 -0.14 -1.04 -2.77
CA GLN A 233 -0.98 -1.56 -1.70
C GLN A 233 -0.66 -3.03 -1.39
N LEU A 234 -0.56 -3.86 -2.44
CA LEU A 234 -0.28 -5.29 -2.30
C LEU A 234 1.04 -5.55 -1.58
N PHE A 235 2.14 -4.94 -2.06
CA PHE A 235 3.45 -5.09 -1.45
C PHE A 235 3.54 -4.37 -0.11
N GLY A 236 2.85 -3.24 0.03
CA GLY A 236 2.71 -2.50 1.28
C GLY A 236 2.19 -3.39 2.40
N ALA A 237 1.06 -4.04 2.18
CA ALA A 237 0.46 -4.97 3.12
C ALA A 237 1.32 -6.24 3.31
N ALA A 238 1.73 -6.90 2.23
CA ALA A 238 2.43 -8.19 2.31
C ALA A 238 3.80 -8.11 2.99
N LEU A 239 4.53 -6.99 2.81
CA LEU A 239 5.86 -6.80 3.39
C LEU A 239 5.81 -6.29 4.82
N SER A 240 4.75 -5.58 5.20
CA SER A 240 4.60 -4.98 6.53
C SER A 240 3.87 -5.86 7.52
N LEU A 241 2.95 -6.70 7.05
CA LEU A 241 2.11 -7.53 7.89
C LEU A 241 2.69 -8.95 7.94
N PRO A 242 3.15 -9.42 9.13
CA PRO A 242 3.94 -10.66 9.26
C PRO A 242 3.12 -11.95 9.09
N ASN A 243 1.79 -11.88 9.16
CA ASN A 243 0.92 -13.04 9.12
C ASN A 243 -0.14 -12.90 8.01
N LEU A 244 -0.46 -14.03 7.38
CA LEU A 244 -1.44 -14.13 6.30
C LEU A 244 -2.81 -13.52 6.65
N GLY A 245 -3.26 -13.75 7.89
CA GLY A 245 -4.55 -13.22 8.33
C GLY A 245 -4.57 -11.71 8.44
N TRP A 246 -3.51 -11.09 8.96
CA TRP A 246 -3.43 -9.63 9.06
C TRP A 246 -3.37 -9.00 7.67
N TYR A 247 -2.61 -9.63 6.75
CA TYR A 247 -2.57 -9.24 5.35
C TYR A 247 -3.96 -9.33 4.67
N GLN A 248 -4.74 -10.39 4.92
CA GLN A 248 -6.12 -10.45 4.44
C GLN A 248 -7.00 -9.35 5.06
N ASP A 249 -6.87 -9.12 6.36
CA ASP A 249 -7.67 -8.14 7.07
C ASP A 249 -7.44 -6.73 6.51
N ASP A 250 -6.22 -6.38 6.12
CA ASP A 250 -5.87 -5.11 5.46
C ASP A 250 -6.57 -4.96 4.10
N LEU A 251 -6.52 -6.00 3.26
CA LEU A 251 -7.21 -5.99 1.97
C LEU A 251 -8.75 -5.88 2.14
N TYR A 252 -9.30 -6.52 3.18
CA TYR A 252 -10.73 -6.45 3.48
C TYR A 252 -11.11 -5.12 4.10
N GLN A 253 -10.23 -4.52 4.90
CA GLN A 253 -10.42 -3.20 5.47
C GLN A 253 -10.60 -2.16 4.37
N GLN A 254 -9.80 -2.18 3.30
CA GLN A 254 -9.99 -1.25 2.17
C GLN A 254 -11.34 -1.43 1.46
N ILE A 255 -11.82 -2.66 1.31
CA ILE A 255 -13.18 -2.91 0.79
C ILE A 255 -14.20 -2.25 1.72
N ASN A 256 -14.10 -2.50 3.03
CA ASN A 256 -15.02 -1.98 4.03
C ASN A 256 -15.00 -0.45 4.11
N GLU A 257 -13.83 0.18 4.07
CA GLU A 257 -13.68 1.62 4.15
C GLU A 257 -14.21 2.31 2.90
N ASN A 258 -13.80 1.87 1.71
CA ASN A 258 -14.22 2.54 0.49
C ASN A 258 -15.73 2.35 0.24
N TYR A 259 -16.29 1.16 0.50
CA TYR A 259 -17.71 0.86 0.22
C TYR A 259 -18.67 1.03 1.38
N LEU A 260 -18.36 0.52 2.57
CA LEU A 260 -19.37 0.36 3.63
C LEU A 260 -19.36 1.46 4.68
N GLY A 261 -18.32 2.31 4.69
CA GLY A 261 -18.17 3.39 5.66
C GLY A 261 -17.59 4.68 5.08
N GLY A 262 -17.37 4.77 3.77
CA GLY A 262 -16.59 5.86 3.16
C GLY A 262 -17.18 6.40 1.86
N ALA A 263 -16.30 6.96 1.02
CA ALA A 263 -16.67 7.84 -0.09
C ALA A 263 -17.54 7.18 -1.17
N LEU A 264 -17.65 5.85 -1.20
CA LEU A 264 -18.42 5.10 -2.21
C LEU A 264 -19.67 4.41 -1.67
N LEU A 265 -20.19 4.86 -0.51
CA LEU A 265 -21.44 4.35 0.08
C LEU A 265 -22.63 4.33 -0.88
N ASP A 266 -22.71 5.32 -1.78
CA ASP A 266 -23.79 5.41 -2.79
C ASP A 266 -23.61 4.43 -3.96
N ARG A 267 -22.49 3.69 -4.01
CA ARG A 267 -22.20 2.73 -5.08
C ARG A 267 -22.71 1.35 -4.73
N LYS A 268 -23.25 0.68 -5.75
CA LYS A 268 -23.72 -0.70 -5.64
C LYS A 268 -22.54 -1.64 -5.40
N LEU A 269 -22.67 -2.50 -4.39
CA LEU A 269 -21.75 -3.61 -4.14
C LEU A 269 -21.69 -4.53 -5.37
N PRO A 270 -20.51 -5.06 -5.74
CA PRO A 270 -20.40 -5.99 -6.84
C PRO A 270 -21.15 -7.28 -6.51
N THR A 271 -22.01 -7.71 -7.42
CA THR A 271 -22.84 -8.92 -7.28
C THR A 271 -22.49 -10.00 -8.30
N SER A 272 -21.63 -9.66 -9.26
CA SER A 272 -21.26 -10.51 -10.38
C SER A 272 -19.83 -10.22 -10.84
N THR A 273 -19.26 -11.15 -11.60
CA THR A 273 -17.95 -10.93 -12.24
C THR A 273 -17.99 -9.79 -13.25
N ILE A 274 -19.15 -9.50 -13.85
CA ILE A 274 -19.34 -8.36 -14.76
C ILE A 274 -19.14 -7.04 -14.01
N ASP A 275 -19.66 -6.93 -12.79
CA ASP A 275 -19.45 -5.75 -11.95
C ASP A 275 -17.96 -5.55 -11.67
N ILE A 276 -17.26 -6.64 -11.31
CA ILE A 276 -15.80 -6.61 -11.08
C ILE A 276 -15.02 -6.21 -12.33
N LEU A 277 -15.36 -6.75 -13.50
CA LEU A 277 -14.72 -6.36 -14.76
C LEU A 277 -14.88 -4.87 -15.03
N SER A 278 -16.05 -4.30 -14.73
CA SER A 278 -16.27 -2.86 -14.85
C SER A 278 -15.40 -2.07 -13.88
N MET A 279 -15.22 -2.57 -12.65
CA MET A 279 -14.37 -1.95 -11.65
C MET A 279 -12.89 -1.99 -12.06
N ILE A 280 -12.40 -3.14 -12.55
CA ILE A 280 -11.02 -3.26 -13.08
C ILE A 280 -10.79 -2.26 -14.22
N LYS A 281 -11.74 -2.14 -15.16
CA LYS A 281 -11.62 -1.20 -16.29
C LYS A 281 -11.66 0.27 -15.86
N SER A 282 -12.42 0.58 -14.81
CA SER A 282 -12.43 1.92 -14.21
C SER A 282 -11.10 2.22 -13.50
N ALA A 283 -10.54 1.24 -12.79
CA ALA A 283 -9.23 1.29 -12.15
C ALA A 283 -8.09 1.43 -13.16
N GLU A 284 -8.16 0.77 -14.31
CA GLU A 284 -7.16 0.86 -15.39
C GLU A 284 -6.97 2.30 -15.83
N LYS A 285 -8.07 3.01 -16.03
CA LYS A 285 -8.11 4.35 -16.62
C LYS A 285 -8.03 5.49 -15.59
N ASN A 286 -8.10 5.16 -14.30
CA ASN A 286 -8.31 6.15 -13.24
C ASN A 286 -9.55 7.04 -13.49
N ASP A 287 -10.70 6.43 -13.79
CA ASP A 287 -11.94 7.12 -14.18
C ASP A 287 -12.63 7.81 -12.98
N GLY A 288 -12.07 8.94 -12.56
CA GLY A 288 -12.52 9.73 -11.41
C GLY A 288 -12.23 9.07 -10.06
N GLU A 289 -12.83 9.62 -9.00
CA GLU A 289 -12.54 9.26 -7.61
C GLU A 289 -12.63 7.76 -7.31
N ALA A 290 -13.59 7.07 -7.92
CA ALA A 290 -13.72 5.64 -7.74
C ALA A 290 -12.80 4.80 -8.61
N GLY A 291 -12.45 5.27 -9.80
CA GLY A 291 -11.37 4.65 -10.56
C GLY A 291 -10.08 4.66 -9.74
N THR A 292 -9.79 5.78 -9.09
CA THR A 292 -8.68 5.91 -8.13
C THR A 292 -8.81 4.89 -7.00
N MET A 293 -9.92 4.86 -6.28
CA MET A 293 -10.11 3.89 -5.18
C MET A 293 -10.03 2.42 -5.63
N TRP A 294 -10.60 2.08 -6.79
CA TRP A 294 -10.49 0.72 -7.35
C TRP A 294 -9.08 0.35 -7.76
N ALA A 295 -8.23 1.31 -8.10
CA ALA A 295 -6.83 1.02 -8.37
C ALA A 295 -6.11 0.46 -7.15
N TYR A 296 -6.42 0.92 -5.93
CA TYR A 296 -5.90 0.33 -4.70
C TYR A 296 -6.59 -1.01 -4.38
N THR A 297 -7.92 -1.03 -4.31
CA THR A 297 -8.66 -2.18 -3.79
C THR A 297 -8.78 -3.35 -4.77
N VAL A 298 -9.15 -3.09 -6.02
CA VAL A 298 -9.29 -4.13 -7.05
C VAL A 298 -7.93 -4.41 -7.69
N GLY A 299 -7.12 -3.38 -7.90
CA GLY A 299 -5.79 -3.51 -8.45
C GLY A 299 -4.86 -4.41 -7.65
N SER A 300 -4.84 -4.25 -6.32
CA SER A 300 -4.05 -5.13 -5.44
C SER A 300 -4.43 -6.60 -5.63
N GLN A 301 -5.72 -6.91 -5.74
CA GLN A 301 -6.20 -8.27 -5.93
C GLN A 301 -5.97 -8.82 -7.36
N VAL A 302 -5.93 -7.95 -8.38
CA VAL A 302 -5.46 -8.34 -9.73
C VAL A 302 -4.01 -8.79 -9.66
N TRP A 303 -3.14 -8.03 -9.00
CA TRP A 303 -1.73 -8.40 -8.88
C TRP A 303 -1.49 -9.59 -7.94
N GLU A 304 -2.30 -9.72 -6.90
CA GLU A 304 -2.31 -10.90 -6.05
C GLU A 304 -2.61 -12.15 -6.88
N TRP A 305 -3.62 -12.10 -7.76
CA TRP A 305 -3.93 -13.18 -8.67
C TRP A 305 -2.79 -13.46 -9.67
N VAL A 306 -2.16 -12.43 -10.24
CA VAL A 306 -1.00 -12.60 -11.14
C VAL A 306 0.16 -13.28 -10.41
N ILE A 307 0.54 -12.81 -9.24
CA ILE A 307 1.67 -13.38 -8.48
C ILE A 307 1.35 -14.81 -8.04
N ALA A 308 0.12 -15.09 -7.63
CA ALA A 308 -0.30 -16.45 -7.30
C ALA A 308 -0.16 -17.39 -8.51
N ASN A 309 -0.53 -16.96 -9.72
CA ASN A 309 -0.56 -17.86 -10.87
C ASN A 309 0.78 -17.96 -11.62
N TYR A 310 1.56 -16.87 -11.65
CA TYR A 310 2.76 -16.74 -12.48
C TYR A 310 4.04 -16.48 -11.69
N GLY A 311 3.95 -16.31 -10.37
CA GLY A 311 5.08 -16.08 -9.47
C GLY A 311 5.40 -14.61 -9.25
N PHE A 312 6.26 -14.34 -8.26
CA PHE A 312 6.68 -13.00 -7.85
C PHE A 312 7.22 -12.16 -9.01
N ASP A 313 8.06 -12.75 -9.85
CA ASP A 313 8.72 -12.04 -10.96
C ASP A 313 7.74 -11.57 -12.04
N ALA A 314 6.57 -12.20 -12.19
CA ALA A 314 5.62 -11.87 -13.26
C ALA A 314 5.13 -10.41 -13.18
N TYR A 315 4.85 -9.92 -11.97
CA TYR A 315 4.49 -8.51 -11.77
C TYR A 315 5.62 -7.59 -12.22
N TRP A 316 6.85 -7.87 -11.77
CA TRP A 316 8.01 -7.03 -12.07
C TRP A 316 8.44 -7.11 -13.53
N ASP A 317 8.24 -8.25 -14.19
CA ASP A 317 8.42 -8.40 -15.63
C ASP A 317 7.42 -7.58 -16.43
N ILE A 318 6.18 -7.41 -15.94
CA ILE A 318 5.21 -6.48 -16.53
C ILE A 318 5.66 -5.02 -16.34
N VAL A 319 6.09 -4.64 -15.12
CA VAL A 319 6.63 -3.30 -14.82
C VAL A 319 7.81 -2.96 -15.77
N LYS A 320 8.78 -3.87 -15.89
CA LYS A 320 9.93 -3.74 -16.82
C LYS A 320 9.51 -3.82 -18.29
N GLY A 321 8.45 -4.54 -18.60
CA GLY A 321 7.98 -4.74 -19.97
C GLY A 321 7.32 -3.49 -20.55
N ILE A 322 6.57 -2.75 -19.72
CA ILE A 322 5.92 -1.50 -20.14
C ILE A 322 6.93 -0.45 -20.59
N SER A 323 8.10 -0.38 -19.93
CA SER A 323 9.16 0.54 -20.37
C SER A 323 9.77 0.18 -21.74
N ARG A 324 9.43 -0.99 -22.30
CA ARG A 324 9.92 -1.42 -23.61
C ARG A 324 8.85 -1.38 -24.68
N THR A 325 7.62 -1.72 -24.32
CA THR A 325 6.50 -1.86 -25.27
C THR A 325 5.63 -0.62 -25.33
N GLN A 326 5.57 0.17 -24.25
CA GLN A 326 4.61 1.27 -24.05
C GLN A 326 3.16 0.84 -24.35
N ASN A 327 2.86 -0.44 -24.08
CA ASN A 327 1.58 -1.04 -24.36
C ASN A 327 1.32 -2.13 -23.32
N TYR A 328 0.35 -1.89 -22.45
CA TYR A 328 0.02 -2.81 -21.37
C TYR A 328 -0.44 -4.18 -21.88
N ASP A 329 -1.37 -4.22 -22.84
CA ASP A 329 -1.89 -5.49 -23.36
C ASP A 329 -0.80 -6.35 -24.00
N ALA A 330 0.03 -5.73 -24.86
CA ALA A 330 1.17 -6.42 -25.48
C ALA A 330 2.19 -6.92 -24.44
N THR A 331 2.35 -6.19 -23.33
CA THR A 331 3.25 -6.59 -22.24
C THR A 331 2.71 -7.77 -21.48
N VAL A 332 1.45 -7.72 -21.05
CA VAL A 332 0.78 -8.83 -20.34
C VAL A 332 0.81 -10.09 -21.20
N LEU A 333 0.49 -9.96 -22.49
CA LEU A 333 0.55 -11.07 -23.43
C LEU A 333 1.95 -11.68 -23.51
N LYS A 334 2.99 -10.85 -23.53
CA LYS A 334 4.37 -11.32 -23.57
C LYS A 334 4.83 -12.00 -22.28
N VAL A 335 4.43 -11.47 -21.12
CA VAL A 335 4.93 -11.95 -19.82
C VAL A 335 4.16 -13.18 -19.33
N ILE A 336 2.83 -13.16 -19.39
CA ILE A 336 1.99 -14.22 -18.82
C ILE A 336 1.23 -15.04 -19.89
N GLY A 337 1.41 -14.73 -21.18
CA GLY A 337 0.81 -15.49 -22.27
C GLY A 337 -0.70 -15.29 -22.46
N LYS A 338 -1.27 -14.24 -21.86
CA LYS A 338 -2.71 -13.91 -21.91
C LYS A 338 -2.94 -12.47 -22.34
N SER A 339 -4.04 -12.19 -23.02
CA SER A 339 -4.46 -10.81 -23.22
C SER A 339 -4.82 -10.16 -21.88
N LYS A 340 -4.80 -8.84 -21.80
CA LYS A 340 -5.25 -8.14 -20.58
C LYS A 340 -6.72 -8.43 -20.25
N GLU A 341 -7.55 -8.63 -21.27
CA GLU A 341 -8.97 -8.94 -21.07
C GLU A 341 -9.15 -10.35 -20.49
N ASP A 342 -8.38 -11.34 -20.96
CA ASP A 342 -8.38 -12.69 -20.37
C ASP A 342 -7.86 -12.67 -18.93
N LEU A 343 -6.81 -11.89 -18.65
CA LEU A 343 -6.33 -11.67 -17.28
C LEU A 343 -7.47 -11.14 -16.38
N TYR A 344 -8.20 -10.12 -16.82
CA TYR A 344 -9.30 -9.56 -16.03
C TYR A 344 -10.44 -10.55 -15.83
N LEU A 345 -10.80 -11.30 -16.87
CA LEU A 345 -11.84 -12.33 -16.82
C LEU A 345 -11.50 -13.44 -15.84
N GLU A 346 -10.23 -13.85 -15.79
CA GLU A 346 -9.77 -14.92 -14.90
C GLU A 346 -9.57 -14.47 -13.44
N ALA A 347 -9.18 -13.20 -13.23
CA ALA A 347 -9.06 -12.63 -11.89
C ALA A 347 -10.43 -12.28 -11.27
N ALA A 348 -11.43 -11.90 -12.08
CA ALA A 348 -12.70 -11.37 -11.59
C ALA A 348 -13.46 -12.30 -10.59
N PRO A 349 -13.52 -13.63 -10.76
CA PRO A 349 -14.16 -14.52 -9.79
C PRO A 349 -13.49 -14.48 -8.41
N TYR A 350 -12.16 -14.43 -8.37
CA TYR A 350 -11.39 -14.36 -7.13
C TYR A 350 -11.66 -13.05 -6.37
N ILE A 351 -11.66 -11.93 -7.12
CA ILE A 351 -11.93 -10.61 -6.54
C ILE A 351 -13.37 -10.55 -6.03
N LEU A 352 -14.36 -11.03 -6.80
CA LEU A 352 -15.76 -11.08 -6.37
C LEU A 352 -15.90 -11.86 -5.05
N LYS A 353 -15.22 -13.01 -4.94
CA LYS A 353 -15.22 -13.82 -3.72
C LYS A 353 -14.65 -13.05 -2.53
N SER A 354 -13.53 -12.35 -2.70
CA SER A 354 -12.95 -11.51 -1.65
C SER A 354 -13.90 -10.41 -1.17
N PHE A 355 -14.64 -9.78 -2.08
CA PHE A 355 -15.72 -8.85 -1.71
C PHE A 355 -16.80 -9.56 -0.89
N GLN A 356 -17.30 -10.71 -1.34
CA GLN A 356 -18.33 -11.46 -0.63
C GLN A 356 -17.88 -11.86 0.78
N GLU A 357 -16.63 -12.30 0.93
CA GLU A 357 -16.05 -12.69 2.22
C GLU A 357 -15.90 -11.49 3.15
N ALA A 358 -15.33 -10.38 2.68
CA ALA A 358 -15.19 -9.13 3.44
C ALA A 358 -16.55 -8.62 3.96
N LEU A 359 -17.60 -8.75 3.16
CA LEU A 359 -18.97 -8.36 3.52
C LEU A 359 -19.65 -9.35 4.49
N SER A 360 -19.27 -10.63 4.46
CA SER A 360 -19.87 -11.68 5.29
C SER A 360 -19.29 -11.73 6.70
N ASN A 361 -18.06 -11.25 6.90
CA ASN A 361 -17.36 -11.21 8.19
C ASN A 361 -17.77 -10.00 9.06
N ARG A 362 -19.06 -9.65 9.05
CA ARG A 362 -19.65 -8.57 9.85
C ARG A 362 -20.53 -9.05 10.98
#